data_AF-A0A372KK44-F1
#
_entry.id   AF-A0A372KK44-F1
#
_cell.length_a   1.000
_cell.length_b   1.000
_cell.length_c   1.000
_cell.angle_alpha   90.00
_cell.angle_beta   90.00
_cell.angle_gamma   90.00
#
_symmetry.space_group_name_H-M   'P 1'
#
loop_
_entity.id
_entity.type
_entity.pdbx_description
1 polymer ?
#
loop_
_entity_poly.entity_id
_entity_poly.type
_entity_poly.pdbx_seq_one_letter_code
_entity_poly.pdbx_strand_id
1 'polypeptide(L)'
;MATKEEWTSLFETVVGRKPSPQEFMKAKETGFDPSKIIEISSAERVDAAAQPQNTAAVNKTSAADDKKAKENIVLPIVSFVVSGLSLLLALLTPWKIAFTILALLGLIFAMILLIVNWKKSKKILTVIAFAAAALAFVFSLGVTAYTTFNGDWFKTVTEEPNRDKDADEDDLDDDGEDSTDINDYIDKDYQFDWTESEFTSLNVYSVSSDKSGDKVKDILKTYGKASDARISDNSLYLTYKDGNDSKTVDLTFSRRDGVYTLTSAHAYSLTDNVKTDSNYKSTWKQSDFDALKEASDSDLTAGSKWADIQKKFGNPESAVESISNYGYGDGFEKSLDVTYSDYSSSEDYLSYVSLGFKEEDGTYYLTHKYASGY
;
A
#
# COMPACT_ATOMS: atom_id res chain seq x y z
N MET A 1 8.28 0.08 29.72
CA MET A 1 7.69 1.31 30.28
C MET A 1 8.09 2.43 29.36
N ALA A 2 7.12 3.11 28.74
CA ALA A 2 7.43 4.24 27.86
C ALA A 2 7.78 5.47 28.70
N THR A 3 8.59 6.37 28.15
CA THR A 3 8.76 7.70 28.77
C THR A 3 7.44 8.47 28.70
N LYS A 4 7.29 9.51 29.54
CA LYS A 4 6.08 10.32 29.60
C LYS A 4 5.75 10.94 28.23
N GLU A 5 6.77 11.40 27.52
CA GLU A 5 6.68 12.05 26.23
C GLU A 5 6.26 11.05 25.14
N GLU A 6 6.87 9.85 25.13
CA GLU A 6 6.50 8.77 24.22
C GLU A 6 5.08 8.26 24.46
N TRP A 7 4.67 8.10 25.72
CA TRP A 7 3.31 7.66 26.04
C TRP A 7 2.26 8.69 25.61
N THR A 8 2.55 9.99 25.74
CA THR A 8 1.65 11.06 25.31
C THR A 8 1.50 11.08 23.78
N SER A 9 2.60 10.89 23.04
CA SER A 9 2.58 10.78 21.57
C SER A 9 1.80 9.55 21.09
N LEU A 10 2.01 8.41 21.75
CA LEU A 10 1.26 7.18 21.48
C LEU A 10 -0.22 7.33 21.80
N PHE A 11 -0.56 8.02 22.89
CA PHE A 11 -1.95 8.32 23.24
C PHE A 11 -2.62 9.17 22.16
N GLU A 12 -1.95 10.21 21.66
CA GLU A 12 -2.45 11.06 20.57
C GLU A 12 -2.64 10.29 19.26
N THR A 13 -1.70 9.38 18.94
CA THR A 13 -1.77 8.53 17.75
C THR A 13 -2.93 7.53 17.82
N VAL A 14 -3.14 6.90 18.98
CA VAL A 14 -4.12 5.82 19.17
C VAL A 14 -5.53 6.36 19.40
N VAL A 15 -5.66 7.45 20.16
CA VAL A 15 -6.97 8.02 20.56
C VAL A 15 -7.38 9.20 19.67
N GLY A 16 -6.45 9.78 18.91
CA GLY A 16 -6.70 10.90 18.00
C GLY A 16 -6.86 12.26 18.70
N ARG A 17 -6.50 12.36 19.99
CA ARG A 17 -6.49 13.60 20.78
C ARG A 17 -5.48 13.54 21.92
N LYS A 18 -5.12 14.71 22.47
CA LYS A 18 -4.28 14.81 23.67
C LYS A 18 -4.97 14.18 24.89
N PRO A 19 -4.22 13.52 25.80
CA PRO A 19 -4.80 12.97 27.03
C PRO A 19 -5.33 14.06 27.96
N SER A 20 -6.45 13.80 28.62
CA SER A 20 -7.01 14.67 29.65
C SER A 20 -6.12 14.65 30.91
N PRO A 21 -6.21 15.66 31.80
CA PRO A 21 -5.46 15.64 33.05
C PRO A 21 -5.73 14.40 33.92
N GLN A 22 -6.92 13.81 33.84
CA GLN A 22 -7.29 12.61 34.61
C GLN A 22 -6.71 11.33 33.98
N GLU A 23 -6.76 11.23 32.65
CA GLU A 23 -6.15 10.15 31.89
C GLU A 23 -4.62 10.13 32.09
N PHE A 24 -4.02 11.31 32.11
CA PHE A 24 -2.60 11.47 32.39
C PHE A 24 -2.22 11.03 33.82
N MET A 25 -3.08 11.28 34.81
CA MET A 25 -2.84 10.82 36.18
C MET A 25 -2.99 9.30 36.32
N LYS A 26 -3.97 8.68 35.65
CA LYS A 26 -4.10 7.21 35.59
C LYS A 26 -2.93 6.56 34.84
N ALA A 27 -2.41 7.22 33.81
CA ALA A 27 -1.18 6.79 33.14
C ALA A 27 0.01 6.81 34.10
N LYS A 28 0.12 7.84 34.93
CA LYS A 28 1.18 7.92 35.94
C LYS A 28 1.08 6.81 36.99
N GLU A 29 -0.12 6.44 37.43
CA GLU A 29 -0.35 5.33 38.37
C GLU A 29 0.01 3.96 37.78
N THR A 30 -0.16 3.80 36.46
CA THR A 30 0.21 2.60 35.71
C THR A 30 1.64 2.64 35.15
N GLY A 31 2.42 3.68 35.48
CA GLY A 31 3.79 3.87 35.03
C GLY A 31 3.95 4.08 33.51
N PHE A 32 2.95 4.69 32.88
CA PHE A 32 2.90 4.98 31.45
C PHE A 32 3.00 3.71 30.58
N ASP A 33 2.21 2.69 30.91
CA ASP A 33 2.07 1.48 30.10
C ASP A 33 1.26 1.78 28.82
N PRO A 34 1.83 1.63 27.61
CA PRO A 34 1.12 1.84 26.35
C PRO A 34 -0.07 0.89 26.15
N SER A 35 -0.02 -0.32 26.72
CA SER A 35 -1.06 -1.34 26.58
C SER A 35 -2.38 -0.94 27.26
N LYS A 36 -2.31 0.05 28.15
CA LYS A 36 -3.44 0.56 28.94
C LYS A 36 -4.09 1.81 28.34
N ILE A 37 -3.60 2.34 27.23
CA ILE A 37 -4.08 3.58 26.60
C ILE A 37 -5.59 3.51 26.28
N ILE A 38 -6.04 2.42 25.66
CA ILE A 38 -7.45 2.23 25.30
C ILE A 38 -8.34 2.16 26.55
N GLU A 39 -7.90 1.44 27.58
CA GLU A 39 -8.63 1.30 28.85
C GLU A 39 -8.75 2.65 29.58
N ILE A 40 -7.64 3.40 29.67
CA ILE A 40 -7.58 4.72 30.30
C ILE A 40 -8.47 5.72 29.55
N SER A 41 -8.44 5.72 28.21
CA SER A 41 -9.27 6.60 27.37
C SER A 41 -10.77 6.30 27.44
N SER A 42 -11.13 5.07 27.81
CA SER A 42 -12.51 4.60 27.92
C SER A 42 -13.11 4.88 29.30
N ALA A 43 -12.26 5.07 30.32
CA ALA A 43 -12.70 5.25 31.70
C ALA A 43 -13.46 6.58 31.92
N GLU A 44 -13.17 7.62 31.14
CA GLU A 44 -13.88 8.91 31.25
C GLU A 44 -15.32 8.85 30.69
N ARG A 45 -15.70 7.80 29.95
CA ARG A 45 -17.09 7.62 29.46
C ARG A 45 -18.05 7.11 30.52
N VAL A 46 -17.57 6.67 31.67
CA VAL A 46 -18.41 6.07 32.73
C VAL A 46 -18.61 7.01 33.92
N ASP A 47 -17.71 7.97 34.13
CA ASP A 47 -17.71 8.82 35.35
C ASP A 47 -18.44 10.17 35.20
N ALA A 48 -18.92 10.51 33.99
CA ALA A 48 -19.67 11.75 33.75
C ALA A 48 -21.17 11.69 34.12
N ALA A 49 -21.65 10.57 34.68
CA ALA A 49 -23.08 10.38 34.99
C ALA A 49 -23.33 9.70 36.34
N ALA A 50 -22.77 10.20 37.45
CA ALA A 50 -23.25 9.80 38.77
C ALA A 50 -22.99 10.85 39.87
N GLN A 51 -24.04 11.54 40.31
CA GLN A 51 -24.27 11.93 41.71
C GLN A 51 -25.79 12.23 41.92
N PRO A 52 -26.34 12.13 43.15
CA PRO A 52 -27.21 10.99 43.53
C PRO A 52 -28.59 11.40 44.08
N GLN A 53 -29.56 10.47 44.15
CA GLN A 53 -30.50 10.32 45.27
C GLN A 53 -31.46 9.12 45.15
N ASN A 54 -31.41 8.22 46.15
CA ASN A 54 -32.50 7.55 46.91
C ASN A 54 -33.96 7.74 46.42
N THR A 55 -34.94 6.82 46.47
CA THR A 55 -35.22 5.66 47.35
C THR A 55 -36.52 4.95 46.87
N ALA A 56 -36.61 3.63 47.13
CA ALA A 56 -37.80 2.86 47.55
C ALA A 56 -38.99 2.48 46.61
N ALA A 57 -39.30 1.16 46.66
CA ALA A 57 -40.62 0.50 46.76
C ALA A 57 -41.51 0.22 45.52
N VAL A 58 -41.32 -0.99 44.97
CA VAL A 58 -42.28 -2.11 44.71
C VAL A 58 -43.82 -1.90 44.71
N ASN A 59 -44.43 -2.34 43.59
CA ASN A 59 -45.71 -3.09 43.36
C ASN A 59 -47.02 -2.44 42.84
N LYS A 60 -47.49 -3.04 41.70
CA LYS A 60 -48.87 -3.38 41.19
C LYS A 60 -49.91 -2.24 41.12
N THR A 61 -50.70 -2.03 40.04
CA THR A 61 -51.51 -2.98 39.24
C THR A 61 -52.14 -2.24 38.03
N SER A 62 -52.48 -2.99 36.97
CA SER A 62 -53.60 -2.80 36.01
C SER A 62 -53.62 -1.55 35.10
N ALA A 63 -53.36 -1.68 33.81
CA ALA A 63 -54.23 -2.20 32.74
C ALA A 63 -55.31 -1.21 32.27
N ALA A 64 -54.99 -0.47 31.19
CA ALA A 64 -55.82 -0.29 30.00
C ALA A 64 -55.10 0.70 29.06
N ASP A 65 -54.58 0.21 27.93
CA ASP A 65 -54.87 0.76 26.60
C ASP A 65 -54.06 0.03 25.51
N ASP A 66 -54.80 -0.82 24.80
CA ASP A 66 -54.85 -0.91 23.35
C ASP A 66 -53.58 -1.17 22.53
N LYS A 67 -53.45 -2.47 22.18
CA LYS A 67 -53.32 -2.97 20.80
C LYS A 67 -52.53 -2.08 19.83
N LYS A 68 -51.20 -2.02 19.98
CA LYS A 68 -50.30 -1.71 18.83
C LYS A 68 -48.84 -2.15 19.01
N ALA A 69 -48.60 -3.29 19.66
CA ALA A 69 -47.25 -3.81 19.91
C ALA A 69 -47.06 -5.29 19.53
N LYS A 70 -47.76 -5.77 18.49
CA LYS A 70 -47.54 -7.14 17.95
C LYS A 70 -46.97 -7.21 16.53
N GLU A 71 -46.68 -6.09 15.91
CA GLU A 71 -45.96 -6.04 14.63
C GLU A 71 -44.77 -5.09 14.76
N ASN A 72 -43.60 -5.64 15.09
CA ASN A 72 -42.26 -5.08 14.81
C ASN A 72 -41.11 -5.86 15.46
N ILE A 73 -41.37 -6.99 16.12
CA ILE A 73 -40.31 -7.88 16.61
C ILE A 73 -39.80 -8.82 15.50
N VAL A 74 -40.50 -8.92 14.36
CA VAL A 74 -40.14 -9.85 13.27
C VAL A 74 -38.89 -9.39 12.51
N LEU A 75 -38.69 -8.08 12.29
CA LEU A 75 -37.56 -7.57 11.51
C LEU A 75 -36.18 -7.70 12.20
N PRO A 76 -36.00 -7.40 13.50
CA PRO A 76 -34.70 -7.57 14.16
C PRO A 76 -34.35 -9.04 14.48
N ILE A 77 -35.33 -9.93 14.65
CA ILE A 77 -35.05 -11.37 14.84
C ILE A 77 -34.58 -12.00 13.52
N VAL A 78 -35.19 -11.62 12.38
CA VAL A 78 -34.74 -12.09 11.07
C VAL A 78 -33.32 -11.60 10.75
N SER A 79 -32.93 -10.38 11.11
CA SER A 79 -31.54 -9.91 10.93
C SER A 79 -30.53 -10.59 11.85
N PHE A 80 -30.93 -10.92 13.08
CA PHE A 80 -30.08 -11.68 14.01
C PHE A 80 -29.86 -13.13 13.55
N VAL A 81 -30.91 -13.77 13.01
CA VAL A 81 -30.82 -15.11 12.42
C VAL A 81 -30.00 -15.09 11.12
N VAL A 82 -30.14 -14.07 10.27
CA VAL A 82 -29.34 -13.95 9.03
C VAL A 82 -27.86 -13.66 9.31
N SER A 83 -27.53 -12.83 10.29
CA SER A 83 -26.12 -12.61 10.70
C SER A 83 -25.50 -13.82 11.41
N GLY A 84 -26.26 -14.51 12.27
CA GLY A 84 -25.80 -15.75 12.93
C GLY A 84 -25.61 -16.90 11.94
N LEU A 85 -26.50 -17.02 10.95
CA LEU A 85 -26.38 -17.99 9.86
C LEU A 85 -25.19 -17.65 8.95
N SER A 86 -24.94 -16.38 8.66
CA SER A 86 -23.78 -15.94 7.87
C SER A 86 -22.44 -16.22 8.58
N LEU A 87 -22.38 -16.11 9.91
CA LEU A 87 -21.20 -16.50 10.70
C LEU A 87 -20.92 -18.01 10.59
N LEU A 88 -21.96 -18.83 10.66
CA LEU A 88 -21.85 -20.29 10.52
C LEU A 88 -21.45 -20.71 9.10
N LEU A 89 -21.95 -20.02 8.07
CA LEU A 89 -21.56 -20.30 6.68
C LEU A 89 -20.15 -19.80 6.33
N ALA A 90 -19.70 -18.66 6.89
CA ALA A 90 -18.32 -18.17 6.70
C ALA A 90 -17.25 -19.15 7.20
N LEU A 91 -17.58 -19.96 8.23
CA LEU A 91 -16.71 -20.99 8.79
C LEU A 91 -16.66 -22.29 7.96
N LEU A 92 -17.57 -22.49 7.00
CA LEU A 92 -17.78 -23.79 6.34
C LEU A 92 -17.71 -23.76 4.80
N THR A 93 -17.52 -22.59 4.15
CA THR A 93 -17.56 -22.49 2.68
C THR A 93 -16.32 -21.81 2.05
N PRO A 94 -15.84 -22.21 0.85
CA PRO A 94 -14.63 -21.66 0.23
C PRO A 94 -14.76 -20.20 -0.29
N TRP A 95 -15.97 -19.64 -0.33
CA TRP A 95 -16.25 -18.33 -0.95
C TRP A 95 -16.22 -17.17 0.06
N LYS A 96 -15.13 -17.04 0.80
CA LYS A 96 -15.00 -16.12 1.94
C LYS A 96 -15.15 -14.64 1.54
N ILE A 97 -14.68 -14.25 0.35
CA ILE A 97 -14.80 -12.89 -0.21
C ILE A 97 -16.27 -12.49 -0.43
N ALA A 98 -17.13 -13.43 -0.85
CA ALA A 98 -18.55 -13.15 -1.06
C ALA A 98 -19.26 -12.77 0.25
N PHE A 99 -18.84 -13.35 1.38
CA PHE A 99 -19.38 -13.02 2.70
C PHE A 99 -18.87 -11.67 3.23
N THR A 100 -17.63 -11.27 2.92
CA THR A 100 -17.12 -9.93 3.24
C THR A 100 -17.87 -8.85 2.47
N ILE A 101 -18.17 -9.08 1.18
CA ILE A 101 -19.00 -8.19 0.36
C ILE A 101 -20.42 -8.11 0.95
N LEU A 102 -20.99 -9.23 1.40
CA LEU A 102 -22.31 -9.27 2.03
C LEU A 102 -22.34 -8.51 3.37
N ALA A 103 -21.27 -8.61 4.18
CA ALA A 103 -21.13 -7.85 5.43
C ALA A 103 -21.01 -6.34 5.18
N LEU A 104 -20.30 -5.93 4.12
CA LEU A 104 -20.20 -4.54 3.69
C LEU A 104 -21.58 -3.99 3.26
N LEU A 105 -22.35 -4.76 2.49
CA LEU A 105 -23.72 -4.38 2.10
C LEU A 105 -24.64 -4.23 3.32
N GLY A 106 -24.50 -5.10 4.32
CA GLY A 106 -25.21 -4.99 5.60
C GLY A 106 -24.86 -3.72 6.37
N LEU A 107 -23.58 -3.34 6.40
CA LEU A 107 -23.10 -2.10 7.04
C LEU A 107 -23.66 -0.86 6.33
N ILE A 108 -23.64 -0.84 4.99
CA ILE A 108 -24.22 0.24 4.18
C ILE A 108 -25.72 0.38 4.47
N PHE A 109 -26.46 -0.73 4.54
CA PHE A 109 -27.87 -0.70 4.85
C PHE A 109 -28.15 -0.18 6.28
N ALA A 110 -27.35 -0.59 7.27
CA ALA A 110 -27.44 -0.10 8.64
C ALA A 110 -27.15 1.41 8.72
N MET A 111 -26.19 1.90 7.93
CA MET A 111 -25.86 3.33 7.83
C MET A 111 -27.01 4.14 7.22
N ILE A 112 -27.66 3.63 6.16
CA ILE A 112 -28.84 4.26 5.55
C ILE A 112 -29.99 4.34 6.57
N LEU A 113 -30.25 3.28 7.33
CA LEU A 113 -31.27 3.29 8.37
C LEU A 113 -30.95 4.26 9.52
N LEU A 114 -29.68 4.40 9.89
CA LEU A 114 -29.22 5.37 10.89
C LEU A 114 -29.50 6.81 10.44
N ILE A 115 -29.15 7.14 9.19
CA ILE A 115 -29.37 8.47 8.60
C ILE A 115 -30.87 8.79 8.50
N VAL A 116 -31.67 7.84 8.03
CA VAL A 116 -33.14 8.03 7.87
C VAL A 116 -33.85 8.19 9.22
N ASN A 117 -33.43 7.47 10.27
CA ASN A 117 -34.04 7.56 11.59
C ASN A 117 -33.41 8.61 12.52
N TRP A 118 -32.42 9.37 12.06
CA TRP A 118 -31.69 10.36 12.87
C TRP A 118 -32.60 11.40 13.55
N LYS A 119 -33.76 11.70 12.94
CA LYS A 119 -34.76 12.65 13.46
C LYS A 119 -35.91 12.03 14.28
N LYS A 120 -35.97 10.70 14.45
CA LYS A 120 -37.06 10.02 15.20
C LYS A 120 -36.58 9.58 16.58
N SER A 121 -37.50 9.35 17.53
CA SER A 121 -37.21 8.94 18.91
C SER A 121 -36.64 7.52 19.06
N LYS A 122 -36.52 6.75 17.97
CA LYS A 122 -35.97 5.38 17.95
C LYS A 122 -34.45 5.33 17.74
N LYS A 123 -33.72 6.36 18.19
CA LYS A 123 -32.27 6.53 17.95
C LYS A 123 -31.44 5.39 18.55
N ILE A 124 -31.82 4.91 19.73
CA ILE A 124 -31.06 3.90 20.49
C ILE A 124 -30.99 2.57 19.73
N LEU A 125 -32.10 2.11 19.14
CA LEU A 125 -32.15 0.83 18.44
C LEU A 125 -31.32 0.83 17.14
N THR A 126 -31.35 1.93 16.38
CA THR A 126 -30.56 2.07 15.15
C THR A 126 -29.07 2.26 15.42
N VAL A 127 -28.72 2.94 16.52
CA VAL A 127 -27.32 3.08 16.96
C VAL A 127 -26.76 1.73 17.41
N ILE A 128 -27.53 0.93 18.17
CA ILE A 128 -27.12 -0.43 18.58
C ILE A 128 -26.97 -1.34 17.36
N ALA A 129 -27.90 -1.29 16.40
CA ALA A 129 -27.81 -2.07 15.18
C ALA A 129 -26.60 -1.70 14.32
N PHE A 130 -26.28 -0.40 14.21
CA PHE A 130 -25.09 0.07 13.51
C PHE A 130 -23.80 -0.36 14.24
N ALA A 131 -23.75 -0.25 15.57
CA ALA A 131 -22.60 -0.70 16.36
C ALA A 131 -22.37 -2.22 16.23
N ALA A 132 -23.43 -3.02 16.25
CA ALA A 132 -23.36 -4.46 16.04
C ALA A 132 -22.91 -4.82 14.61
N ALA A 133 -23.40 -4.10 13.59
CA ALA A 133 -22.98 -4.29 12.21
C ALA A 133 -21.51 -3.89 11.98
N ALA A 134 -21.07 -2.78 12.58
CA ALA A 134 -19.68 -2.34 12.52
C ALA A 134 -18.74 -3.33 13.22
N LEU A 135 -19.11 -3.84 14.39
CA LEU A 135 -18.35 -4.89 15.08
C LEU A 135 -18.29 -6.19 14.27
N ALA A 136 -19.39 -6.61 13.65
CA ALA A 136 -19.41 -7.79 12.79
C ALA A 136 -18.55 -7.60 11.53
N PHE A 137 -18.54 -6.40 10.94
CA PHE A 137 -17.69 -6.06 9.82
C PHE A 137 -16.21 -6.03 10.20
N VAL A 138 -15.85 -5.41 11.33
CA VAL A 138 -14.48 -5.40 11.86
C VAL A 138 -14.01 -6.81 12.22
N PHE A 139 -14.88 -7.64 12.78
CA PHE A 139 -14.56 -9.04 13.06
C PHE A 139 -14.42 -9.87 11.77
N SER A 140 -15.25 -9.61 10.75
CA SER A 140 -15.11 -10.21 9.42
C SER A 140 -13.81 -9.80 8.73
N LEU A 141 -13.44 -8.52 8.84
CA LEU A 141 -12.14 -8.03 8.39
C LEU A 141 -11.02 -8.67 9.20
N GLY A 142 -11.15 -8.80 10.53
CA GLY A 142 -10.16 -9.45 11.39
C GLY A 142 -9.96 -10.93 11.07
N VAL A 143 -11.02 -11.68 10.77
CA VAL A 143 -10.94 -13.10 10.36
C VAL A 143 -10.41 -13.23 8.94
N THR A 144 -10.82 -12.36 8.01
CA THR A 144 -10.30 -12.34 6.63
C THR A 144 -8.83 -11.94 6.63
N ALA A 145 -8.47 -10.90 7.37
CA ALA A 145 -7.11 -10.45 7.59
C ALA A 145 -6.29 -11.55 8.27
N TYR A 146 -6.74 -12.12 9.38
CA TYR A 146 -6.02 -13.22 10.04
C TYR A 146 -5.82 -14.41 9.11
N THR A 147 -6.81 -14.79 8.28
CA THR A 147 -6.67 -15.94 7.37
C THR A 147 -5.97 -15.62 6.04
N THR A 148 -5.93 -14.36 5.61
CA THR A 148 -5.23 -13.90 4.39
C THR A 148 -3.81 -13.40 4.71
N PHE A 149 -3.56 -12.91 5.93
CA PHE A 149 -2.26 -12.44 6.41
C PHE A 149 -1.50 -13.50 7.27
N ASN A 150 -2.17 -14.48 7.89
CA ASN A 150 -1.48 -15.71 8.37
C ASN A 150 -1.43 -16.81 7.31
N GLY A 151 -2.08 -16.62 6.15
CA GLY A 151 -1.91 -17.45 4.97
C GLY A 151 -0.82 -16.84 4.09
N ASP A 152 0.33 -17.50 4.03
CA ASP A 152 1.40 -17.37 3.04
C ASP A 152 2.16 -16.03 2.90
N TRP A 153 1.60 -14.85 3.20
CA TRP A 153 2.28 -13.55 2.98
C TRP A 153 3.57 -13.35 3.80
N PHE A 154 3.62 -13.79 5.07
CA PHE A 154 4.79 -13.63 5.94
C PHE A 154 5.70 -14.87 6.02
N LYS A 155 5.28 -16.02 5.48
CA LYS A 155 6.19 -17.19 5.39
C LYS A 155 7.25 -16.98 4.32
N THR A 156 6.92 -16.26 3.25
CA THR A 156 7.85 -15.85 2.19
C THR A 156 8.88 -14.79 2.60
N VAL A 157 8.82 -14.21 3.81
CA VAL A 157 9.85 -13.27 4.29
C VAL A 157 10.93 -13.97 5.13
N THR A 158 10.71 -15.25 5.48
CA THR A 158 11.71 -16.06 6.21
C THR A 158 12.02 -17.41 5.55
N GLU A 159 11.28 -17.80 4.52
CA GLU A 159 11.78 -18.76 3.54
C GLU A 159 12.54 -17.98 2.46
N GLU A 160 13.83 -18.29 2.30
CA GLU A 160 14.56 -17.92 1.10
C GLU A 160 13.68 -18.29 -0.11
N PRO A 161 13.52 -17.38 -1.10
CA PRO A 161 12.72 -17.71 -2.27
C PRO A 161 13.31 -18.99 -2.85
N ASN A 162 12.48 -20.04 -2.97
CA ASN A 162 12.93 -21.35 -3.45
C ASN A 162 13.24 -21.24 -4.95
N ARG A 163 14.36 -20.62 -5.25
CA ARG A 163 15.03 -20.53 -6.53
C ARG A 163 16.07 -21.65 -6.46
N ASP A 164 15.68 -22.87 -6.81
CA ASP A 164 16.60 -23.98 -7.05
C ASP A 164 17.53 -23.57 -8.22
N LYS A 165 18.54 -22.74 -7.93
CA LYS A 165 19.61 -22.35 -8.85
C LYS A 165 20.85 -23.05 -8.34
N ASP A 166 21.46 -23.89 -9.18
CA ASP A 166 22.69 -24.65 -8.92
C ASP A 166 23.91 -23.70 -8.77
N ALA A 167 23.83 -22.71 -7.88
CA ALA A 167 24.97 -21.93 -7.47
C ALA A 167 25.74 -22.74 -6.43
N ASP A 168 27.06 -22.85 -6.59
CA ASP A 168 27.94 -23.41 -5.56
C ASP A 168 27.85 -22.50 -4.31
N GLU A 169 26.89 -22.79 -3.42
CA GLU A 169 26.59 -22.02 -2.20
C GLU A 169 27.81 -21.91 -1.27
N ASP A 170 28.72 -22.88 -1.35
CA ASP A 170 29.90 -23.01 -0.49
C ASP A 170 30.85 -21.78 -0.54
N ASP A 171 30.88 -21.03 -1.64
CA ASP A 171 31.75 -19.85 -1.80
C ASP A 171 31.09 -18.51 -1.37
N LEU A 172 29.76 -18.49 -1.20
CA LEU A 172 29.01 -17.25 -0.87
C LEU A 172 28.84 -17.03 0.65
N ASP A 173 29.06 -18.06 1.47
CA ASP A 173 28.93 -18.00 2.93
C ASP A 173 30.20 -17.50 3.66
N ASP A 174 31.30 -17.21 2.93
CA ASP A 174 32.52 -16.64 3.51
C ASP A 174 32.32 -15.15 3.87
N ASP A 175 32.66 -14.75 5.10
CA ASP A 175 32.64 -13.36 5.56
C ASP A 175 33.88 -12.56 5.10
N GLY A 176 34.75 -13.19 4.32
CA GLY A 176 35.89 -12.59 3.63
C GLY A 176 35.55 -11.57 2.54
N GLU A 177 36.61 -11.03 1.93
CA GLU A 177 36.50 -10.05 0.86
C GLU A 177 35.70 -10.58 -0.33
N ASP A 178 34.99 -9.69 -1.02
CA ASP A 178 34.30 -10.05 -2.25
C ASP A 178 35.29 -10.25 -3.40
N SER A 179 34.91 -11.14 -4.33
CA SER A 179 35.74 -11.47 -5.48
C SER A 179 36.01 -10.25 -6.38
N THR A 180 37.18 -10.28 -7.00
CA THR A 180 37.58 -9.31 -8.04
C THR A 180 37.53 -9.90 -9.45
N ASP A 181 37.21 -11.20 -9.58
CA ASP A 181 36.98 -11.82 -10.88
C ASP A 181 35.54 -11.52 -11.33
N ILE A 182 35.42 -10.98 -12.54
CA ILE A 182 34.13 -10.63 -13.10
C ILE A 182 33.24 -11.86 -13.35
N ASN A 183 33.84 -13.01 -13.64
CA ASN A 183 33.09 -14.23 -13.98
C ASN A 183 32.34 -14.83 -12.79
N ASP A 184 32.71 -14.44 -11.56
CA ASP A 184 32.03 -14.90 -10.35
C ASP A 184 30.61 -14.30 -10.23
N TYR A 185 30.33 -13.23 -10.98
CA TYR A 185 29.08 -12.49 -10.94
C TYR A 185 28.15 -12.75 -12.13
N ILE A 186 28.57 -13.54 -13.12
CA ILE A 186 27.86 -13.70 -14.40
C ILE A 186 27.29 -15.11 -14.57
N ASP A 187 26.01 -15.18 -14.96
CA ASP A 187 25.35 -16.34 -15.52
C ASP A 187 24.77 -15.98 -16.90
N LYS A 188 25.36 -16.52 -17.96
CA LYS A 188 24.96 -16.22 -19.36
C LYS A 188 23.63 -16.83 -19.75
N ASP A 189 23.17 -17.85 -19.01
CA ASP A 189 21.92 -18.55 -19.25
C ASP A 189 20.81 -18.04 -18.32
N TYR A 190 21.07 -16.95 -17.57
CA TYR A 190 20.13 -16.32 -16.65
C TYR A 190 18.77 -16.08 -17.31
N GLN A 191 17.71 -16.48 -16.59
CA GLN A 191 16.33 -16.24 -16.99
C GLN A 191 15.75 -15.14 -16.11
N PHE A 192 15.30 -14.06 -16.74
CA PHE A 192 14.75 -12.91 -16.04
C PHE A 192 13.50 -13.26 -15.24
N ASP A 193 13.59 -13.07 -13.92
CA ASP A 193 12.56 -13.45 -12.96
C ASP A 193 12.26 -12.33 -11.94
N TRP A 194 12.83 -11.14 -12.09
CA TRP A 194 12.62 -10.02 -11.18
C TRP A 194 11.19 -9.47 -11.22
N THR A 195 10.65 -9.24 -10.03
CA THR A 195 9.40 -8.51 -9.82
C THR A 195 9.64 -7.10 -9.28
N GLU A 196 8.66 -6.21 -9.44
CA GLU A 196 8.68 -4.89 -8.81
C GLU A 196 8.83 -4.99 -7.28
N SER A 197 8.12 -5.90 -6.63
CA SER A 197 8.16 -6.05 -5.17
C SER A 197 9.54 -6.49 -4.67
N GLU A 198 10.21 -7.36 -5.40
CA GLU A 198 11.58 -7.77 -5.06
C GLU A 198 12.55 -6.61 -5.26
N PHE A 199 12.47 -5.91 -6.40
CA PHE A 199 13.33 -4.77 -6.69
C PHE A 199 13.18 -3.63 -5.67
N THR A 200 11.95 -3.30 -5.29
CA THR A 200 11.65 -2.24 -4.32
C THR A 200 11.94 -2.65 -2.86
N SER A 201 12.22 -3.94 -2.61
CA SER A 201 12.64 -4.43 -1.28
C SER A 201 14.13 -4.26 -0.99
N LEU A 202 14.93 -3.94 -2.02
CA LEU A 202 16.38 -3.77 -1.89
C LEU A 202 16.72 -2.61 -0.96
N ASN A 203 17.70 -2.80 -0.09
CA ASN A 203 18.27 -1.73 0.70
C ASN A 203 19.40 -1.06 -0.10
N VAL A 204 19.11 0.10 -0.67
CA VAL A 204 20.13 0.96 -1.29
C VAL A 204 20.75 1.84 -0.20
N TYR A 205 22.08 1.92 -0.17
CA TYR A 205 22.78 2.86 0.72
C TYR A 205 22.23 4.27 0.53
N SER A 206 21.88 4.93 1.63
CA SER A 206 21.42 6.32 1.61
C SER A 206 22.30 7.20 2.49
N VAL A 207 22.71 8.35 1.97
CA VAL A 207 23.49 9.34 2.73
C VAL A 207 22.73 9.94 3.93
N SER A 208 21.40 9.81 3.94
CA SER A 208 20.54 10.29 5.03
C SER A 208 20.23 9.21 6.08
N SER A 209 20.78 8.01 5.93
CA SER A 209 20.52 6.84 6.80
C SER A 209 21.83 6.22 7.29
N ASP A 210 21.82 5.70 8.52
CA ASP A 210 22.94 4.93 9.08
C ASP A 210 23.01 3.49 8.53
N LYS A 211 22.05 3.10 7.67
CA LYS A 211 22.00 1.76 7.07
C LYS A 211 22.97 1.63 5.90
N SER A 212 23.76 0.56 5.92
CA SER A 212 24.48 0.08 4.74
C SER A 212 23.48 -0.42 3.68
N GLY A 213 23.86 -0.31 2.42
CA GLY A 213 23.16 -1.03 1.36
C GLY A 213 23.41 -2.54 1.44
N ASP A 214 22.57 -3.32 0.75
CA ASP A 214 22.68 -4.76 0.65
C ASP A 214 24.04 -5.17 0.10
N LYS A 215 24.61 -6.27 0.61
CA LYS A 215 25.88 -6.79 0.10
C LYS A 215 25.66 -7.53 -1.21
N VAL A 216 26.66 -7.52 -2.08
CA VAL A 216 26.57 -8.27 -3.34
C VAL A 216 26.31 -9.76 -3.10
N LYS A 217 26.96 -10.39 -2.11
CA LYS A 217 26.77 -11.81 -1.78
C LYS A 217 25.31 -12.14 -1.43
N ASP A 218 24.66 -11.30 -0.63
CA ASP A 218 23.24 -11.48 -0.25
C ASP A 218 22.31 -11.37 -1.47
N ILE A 219 22.62 -10.45 -2.40
CA ILE A 219 21.91 -10.31 -3.67
C ILE A 219 22.11 -11.55 -4.55
N LEU A 220 23.33 -12.03 -4.71
CA LEU A 220 23.62 -13.23 -5.52
C LEU A 220 22.97 -14.48 -4.93
N LYS A 221 22.93 -14.61 -3.60
CA LYS A 221 22.24 -15.70 -2.91
C LYS A 221 20.74 -15.67 -3.19
N THR A 222 20.14 -14.49 -3.10
CA THR A 222 18.68 -14.34 -3.24
C THR A 222 18.23 -14.39 -4.70
N TYR A 223 18.97 -13.78 -5.61
CA TYR A 223 18.53 -13.53 -6.99
C TYR A 223 19.29 -14.35 -8.04
N GLY A 224 20.42 -14.93 -7.67
CA GLY A 224 21.37 -15.58 -8.57
C GLY A 224 22.38 -14.60 -9.17
N LYS A 225 23.28 -15.13 -10.00
CA LYS A 225 24.24 -14.33 -10.78
C LYS A 225 23.51 -13.51 -11.86
N ALA A 226 24.11 -12.41 -12.25
CA ALA A 226 23.56 -11.48 -13.22
C ALA A 226 23.81 -11.96 -14.66
N SER A 227 22.96 -11.56 -15.61
CA SER A 227 23.17 -11.87 -17.02
C SER A 227 24.42 -11.23 -17.62
N ASP A 228 24.82 -10.07 -17.07
CA ASP A 228 26.03 -9.35 -17.43
C ASP A 228 26.58 -8.63 -16.19
N ALA A 229 27.89 -8.40 -16.18
CA ALA A 229 28.53 -7.65 -15.13
C ALA A 229 29.72 -6.86 -15.65
N ARG A 230 30.02 -5.75 -14.96
CA ARG A 230 31.23 -4.95 -15.19
C ARG A 230 31.86 -4.57 -13.86
N ILE A 231 33.20 -4.64 -13.78
CA ILE A 231 33.98 -4.03 -12.70
C ILE A 231 34.72 -2.82 -13.26
N SER A 232 34.68 -1.71 -12.53
CA SER A 232 35.42 -0.48 -12.86
C SER A 232 35.91 0.15 -11.56
N ASP A 233 37.22 0.20 -11.35
CA ASP A 233 37.84 0.69 -10.12
C ASP A 233 37.26 0.02 -8.87
N ASN A 234 36.56 0.79 -8.02
CA ASN A 234 35.90 0.32 -6.81
C ASN A 234 34.40 0.04 -7.03
N SER A 235 33.91 0.01 -8.27
CA SER A 235 32.50 -0.21 -8.58
C SER A 235 32.28 -1.54 -9.28
N LEU A 236 31.20 -2.21 -8.89
CA LEU A 236 30.66 -3.38 -9.55
C LEU A 236 29.28 -3.03 -10.08
N TYR A 237 29.02 -3.39 -11.33
CA TYR A 237 27.75 -3.20 -12.01
C TYR A 237 27.22 -4.59 -12.35
N LEU A 238 26.02 -4.90 -11.87
CA LEU A 238 25.31 -6.12 -12.22
C LEU A 238 24.08 -5.76 -13.04
N THR A 239 23.92 -6.41 -14.19
CA THR A 239 22.77 -6.22 -15.07
C THR A 239 22.05 -7.55 -15.23
N TYR A 240 20.79 -7.60 -14.79
CA TYR A 240 19.86 -8.69 -15.02
C TYR A 240 18.91 -8.27 -16.13
N LYS A 241 18.89 -8.98 -17.26
CA LYS A 241 18.05 -8.63 -18.39
C LYS A 241 17.32 -9.83 -18.97
N ASP A 242 16.17 -9.58 -19.56
CA ASP A 242 15.47 -10.59 -20.36
C ASP A 242 16.18 -10.79 -21.72
N GLY A 243 15.79 -11.83 -22.46
CA GLY A 243 16.45 -12.17 -23.73
C GLY A 243 16.36 -11.11 -24.84
N ASN A 244 15.52 -10.10 -24.67
CA ASN A 244 15.33 -9.00 -25.63
C ASN A 244 15.84 -7.65 -25.11
N ASP A 245 16.46 -7.60 -23.93
CA ASP A 245 16.88 -6.37 -23.23
C ASP A 245 15.73 -5.35 -23.05
N SER A 246 14.48 -5.84 -22.99
CA SER A 246 13.26 -5.06 -22.82
C SER A 246 12.91 -4.84 -21.34
N LYS A 247 13.34 -5.77 -20.48
CA LYS A 247 13.25 -5.69 -19.03
C LYS A 247 14.64 -5.82 -18.45
N THR A 248 15.00 -4.87 -17.59
CA THR A 248 16.36 -4.79 -17.05
C THR A 248 16.31 -4.37 -15.59
N VAL A 249 17.17 -4.97 -14.77
CA VAL A 249 17.53 -4.51 -13.43
C VAL A 249 19.04 -4.27 -13.41
N ASP A 250 19.42 -3.02 -13.19
CA ASP A 250 20.79 -2.55 -13.08
C ASP A 250 21.10 -2.20 -11.64
N LEU A 251 22.07 -2.90 -11.05
CA LEU A 251 22.52 -2.69 -9.68
C LEU A 251 23.97 -2.20 -9.67
N THR A 252 24.23 -1.09 -8.97
CA THR A 252 25.57 -0.52 -8.82
C THR A 252 26.02 -0.63 -7.37
N PHE A 253 27.17 -1.25 -7.17
CA PHE A 253 27.80 -1.45 -5.88
C PHE A 253 29.09 -0.65 -5.79
N SER A 254 29.45 -0.23 -4.57
CA SER A 254 30.74 0.37 -4.25
C SER A 254 31.50 -0.54 -3.28
N ARG A 255 32.80 -0.72 -3.53
CA ARG A 255 33.70 -1.50 -2.69
C ARG A 255 34.32 -0.65 -1.59
N ARG A 256 34.16 -1.07 -0.34
CA ARG A 256 34.85 -0.53 0.84
C ARG A 256 35.33 -1.70 1.70
N ASP A 257 36.59 -1.66 2.12
CA ASP A 257 37.21 -2.69 2.95
C ASP A 257 37.01 -4.11 2.38
N GLY A 258 37.15 -4.23 1.05
CA GLY A 258 37.00 -5.51 0.35
C GLY A 258 35.56 -5.92 0.00
N VAL A 259 34.55 -5.23 0.53
CA VAL A 259 33.12 -5.60 0.40
C VAL A 259 32.35 -4.62 -0.49
N TYR A 260 31.57 -5.15 -1.43
CA TYR A 260 30.63 -4.44 -2.30
C TYR A 260 29.26 -4.29 -1.65
N THR A 261 28.82 -3.04 -1.52
CA THR A 261 27.49 -2.69 -1.00
C THR A 261 26.69 -1.91 -2.03
N LEU A 262 25.39 -2.16 -2.12
CA LEU A 262 24.48 -1.54 -3.08
C LEU A 262 24.37 -0.03 -2.84
N THR A 263 24.67 0.75 -3.87
CA THR A 263 24.66 2.22 -3.84
C THR A 263 23.67 2.84 -4.81
N SER A 264 23.25 2.10 -5.82
CA SER A 264 22.16 2.52 -6.71
C SER A 264 21.51 1.29 -7.34
N ALA A 265 20.21 1.39 -7.55
CA ALA A 265 19.40 0.40 -8.24
C ALA A 265 18.50 1.10 -9.26
N HIS A 266 18.43 0.55 -10.46
CA HIS A 266 17.55 1.02 -11.52
C HIS A 266 16.87 -0.16 -12.20
N ALA A 267 15.60 -0.04 -12.54
CA ALA A 267 14.88 -1.06 -13.29
C ALA A 267 14.00 -0.44 -14.38
N TYR A 268 13.84 -1.18 -15.48
CA TYR A 268 12.99 -0.83 -16.60
C TYR A 268 11.95 -1.92 -16.84
N SER A 269 10.71 -1.50 -17.08
CA SER A 269 9.61 -2.36 -17.56
C SER A 269 9.35 -3.61 -16.70
N LEU A 270 9.50 -3.49 -15.37
CA LEU A 270 9.14 -4.57 -14.43
C LEU A 270 7.64 -4.88 -14.42
N THR A 271 6.82 -3.93 -14.87
CA THR A 271 5.39 -4.10 -15.07
C THR A 271 4.97 -3.78 -16.50
N ASP A 272 3.93 -4.44 -16.98
CA ASP A 272 3.33 -4.22 -18.30
C ASP A 272 1.99 -3.49 -18.17
N ASN A 273 1.93 -2.48 -17.30
CA ASN A 273 0.68 -1.81 -16.91
C ASN A 273 0.17 -0.80 -17.96
N VAL A 274 1.05 -0.28 -18.82
CA VAL A 274 0.69 0.70 -19.84
C VAL A 274 0.54 0.02 -21.20
N LYS A 275 -0.69 0.05 -21.72
CA LYS A 275 -0.98 -0.45 -23.06
C LYS A 275 -0.47 0.53 -24.11
N THR A 276 0.17 0.00 -25.15
CA THR A 276 0.66 0.76 -26.31
C THR A 276 -0.12 0.42 -27.58
N ASP A 277 -0.03 1.27 -28.60
CA ASP A 277 -0.58 1.07 -29.94
C ASP A 277 0.46 1.43 -31.00
N SER A 278 1.09 0.42 -31.59
CA SER A 278 2.11 0.59 -32.63
C SER A 278 1.58 1.22 -33.93
N ASN A 279 0.26 1.35 -34.09
CA ASN A 279 -0.37 1.98 -35.25
C ASN A 279 -1.05 3.30 -34.89
N TYR A 280 -0.60 3.94 -33.79
CA TYR A 280 -1.16 5.19 -33.31
C TYR A 280 -1.32 6.25 -34.42
N LYS A 281 -2.43 6.98 -34.35
CA LYS A 281 -2.72 8.10 -35.24
C LYS A 281 -2.97 9.35 -34.45
N SER A 282 -2.26 10.43 -34.79
CA SER A 282 -2.23 11.60 -33.94
C SER A 282 -3.58 12.31 -33.90
N THR A 283 -4.07 12.52 -32.69
CA THR A 283 -5.19 13.41 -32.40
C THR A 283 -4.76 14.63 -31.59
N TRP A 284 -3.46 14.80 -31.35
CA TRP A 284 -2.91 15.89 -30.53
C TRP A 284 -2.96 17.20 -31.30
N LYS A 285 -3.65 18.20 -30.76
CA LYS A 285 -3.55 19.59 -31.23
C LYS A 285 -2.57 20.36 -30.37
N GLN A 286 -1.95 21.40 -30.93
CA GLN A 286 -1.07 22.30 -30.16
C GLN A 286 -1.78 22.84 -28.90
N SER A 287 -3.05 23.26 -29.02
CA SER A 287 -3.83 23.77 -27.89
C SER A 287 -4.04 22.74 -26.76
N ASP A 288 -4.12 21.46 -27.12
CA ASP A 288 -4.28 20.38 -26.15
C ASP A 288 -2.99 20.13 -25.38
N PHE A 289 -1.85 20.17 -26.08
CA PHE A 289 -0.52 20.07 -25.50
C PHE A 289 -0.19 21.27 -24.60
N ASP A 290 -0.51 22.49 -25.05
CA ASP A 290 -0.28 23.72 -24.29
C ASP A 290 -1.09 23.75 -22.99
N ALA A 291 -2.29 23.15 -22.99
CA ALA A 291 -3.15 23.06 -21.82
C ALA A 291 -2.62 22.10 -20.73
N LEU A 292 -1.67 21.21 -21.05
CA LEU A 292 -1.04 20.35 -20.05
C LEU A 292 -0.18 21.17 -19.09
N LYS A 293 -0.27 20.82 -17.82
CA LYS A 293 0.54 21.38 -16.73
C LYS A 293 1.64 20.42 -16.33
N GLU A 294 2.87 20.89 -16.36
CA GLU A 294 4.01 20.22 -15.74
C GLU A 294 4.03 20.55 -14.24
N ALA A 295 4.33 19.54 -13.44
CA ALA A 295 4.56 19.66 -12.02
C ALA A 295 5.99 20.15 -11.75
N SER A 296 6.19 20.73 -10.56
CA SER A 296 7.53 20.95 -10.01
C SER A 296 7.95 19.77 -9.14
N ASP A 297 9.25 19.58 -8.92
CA ASP A 297 9.74 18.55 -7.99
C ASP A 297 9.25 18.73 -6.54
N SER A 298 8.80 19.93 -6.14
CA SER A 298 8.26 20.19 -4.79
C SER A 298 6.76 19.94 -4.63
N ASP A 299 6.03 19.75 -5.74
CA ASP A 299 4.58 19.52 -5.74
C ASP A 299 4.21 18.80 -7.04
N LEU A 300 4.29 17.47 -7.02
CA LEU A 300 3.95 16.63 -8.16
C LEU A 300 2.46 16.72 -8.49
N THR A 301 1.59 16.92 -7.49
CA THR A 301 0.13 16.94 -7.66
C THR A 301 -0.38 18.09 -8.54
N ALA A 302 0.42 19.13 -8.76
CA ALA A 302 0.10 20.23 -9.66
C ALA A 302 0.16 19.83 -11.16
N GLY A 303 0.80 18.70 -11.47
CA GLY A 303 0.94 18.17 -12.82
C GLY A 303 -0.35 17.58 -13.39
N SER A 304 -0.40 17.47 -14.72
CA SER A 304 -1.49 16.76 -15.40
C SER A 304 -1.37 15.26 -15.17
N LYS A 305 -2.49 14.60 -14.87
CA LYS A 305 -2.49 13.17 -14.56
C LYS A 305 -2.38 12.32 -15.82
N TRP A 306 -1.56 11.28 -15.77
CA TRP A 306 -1.44 10.30 -16.85
C TRP A 306 -2.81 9.70 -17.24
N ALA A 307 -3.61 9.29 -16.26
CA ALA A 307 -4.90 8.66 -16.50
C ALA A 307 -5.88 9.54 -17.31
N ASP A 308 -5.84 10.86 -17.10
CA ASP A 308 -6.68 11.82 -17.83
C ASP A 308 -6.18 12.01 -19.27
N ILE A 309 -4.86 12.04 -19.45
CA ILE A 309 -4.21 12.13 -20.77
C ILE A 309 -4.51 10.85 -21.57
N GLN A 310 -4.25 9.68 -21.00
CA GLN A 310 -4.52 8.39 -21.64
C GLN A 310 -6.00 8.25 -22.03
N LYS A 311 -6.92 8.68 -21.17
CA LYS A 311 -8.35 8.66 -21.47
C LYS A 311 -8.72 9.56 -22.65
N LYS A 312 -8.02 10.67 -22.83
CA LYS A 312 -8.29 11.66 -23.89
C LYS A 312 -7.64 11.30 -25.22
N PHE A 313 -6.40 10.82 -25.20
CA PHE A 313 -5.59 10.58 -26.41
C PHE A 313 -5.39 9.10 -26.74
N GLY A 314 -5.88 8.20 -25.89
CA GLY A 314 -5.75 6.76 -26.09
C GLY A 314 -4.40 6.22 -25.65
N ASN A 315 -4.02 5.08 -26.24
CA ASN A 315 -2.74 4.45 -25.95
C ASN A 315 -1.62 5.15 -26.74
N PRO A 316 -0.45 5.38 -26.11
CA PRO A 316 0.72 5.90 -26.80
C PRO A 316 1.31 4.85 -27.73
N GLU A 317 2.16 5.27 -28.66
CA GLU A 317 2.94 4.36 -29.50
C GLU A 317 3.93 3.55 -28.64
N SER A 318 4.61 4.22 -27.71
CA SER A 318 5.53 3.59 -26.77
C SER A 318 5.34 4.11 -25.36
N ALA A 319 5.63 3.26 -24.39
CA ALA A 319 5.65 3.59 -22.97
C ALA A 319 6.79 2.82 -22.30
N VAL A 320 7.54 3.50 -21.44
CA VAL A 320 8.62 2.91 -20.64
C VAL A 320 8.39 3.31 -19.19
N GLU A 321 8.17 2.32 -18.34
CA GLU A 321 8.13 2.52 -16.90
C GLU A 321 9.51 2.23 -16.33
N SER A 322 9.95 3.05 -15.38
CA SER A 322 11.20 2.82 -14.66
C SER A 322 11.04 3.06 -13.17
N ILE A 323 11.88 2.36 -12.40
CA ILE A 323 11.94 2.47 -10.94
C ILE A 323 13.40 2.66 -10.58
N SER A 324 13.71 3.64 -9.73
CA SER A 324 15.09 3.98 -9.44
C SER A 324 15.30 4.41 -8.00
N ASN A 325 16.48 4.12 -7.48
CA ASN A 325 16.98 4.64 -6.21
C ASN A 325 18.49 4.86 -6.35
N TYR A 326 18.92 6.11 -6.21
CA TYR A 326 20.32 6.51 -6.41
C TYR A 326 21.07 6.77 -5.09
N GLY A 327 20.48 6.43 -3.94
CA GLY A 327 21.08 6.65 -2.62
C GLY A 327 21.07 8.11 -2.13
N TYR A 328 20.37 8.98 -2.88
CA TYR A 328 20.09 10.35 -2.52
C TYR A 328 18.57 10.54 -2.59
N GLY A 329 17.92 10.84 -1.46
CA GLY A 329 16.47 11.06 -1.39
C GLY A 329 15.71 10.09 -0.47
N ASP A 330 14.40 9.99 -0.67
CA ASP A 330 13.45 9.31 0.23
C ASP A 330 13.22 7.82 -0.12
N GLY A 331 13.90 7.29 -1.15
CA GLY A 331 13.86 5.86 -1.50
C GLY A 331 13.70 5.61 -2.99
N PHE A 332 12.85 4.65 -3.33
CA PHE A 332 12.53 4.32 -4.72
C PHE A 332 11.53 5.32 -5.30
N GLU A 333 11.87 5.85 -6.47
CA GLU A 333 11.03 6.71 -7.28
C GLU A 333 10.60 5.95 -8.55
N LYS A 334 9.32 6.07 -8.91
CA LYS A 334 8.82 5.55 -10.19
C LYS A 334 8.59 6.68 -11.19
N SER A 335 8.94 6.40 -12.43
CA SER A 335 8.70 7.27 -13.57
C SER A 335 8.07 6.51 -14.72
N LEU A 336 7.39 7.27 -15.59
CA LEU A 336 6.78 6.77 -16.80
C LEU A 336 7.10 7.76 -17.92
N ASP A 337 7.67 7.27 -19.01
CA ASP A 337 7.87 8.03 -20.24
C ASP A 337 6.97 7.45 -21.32
N VAL A 338 6.21 8.31 -22.00
CA VAL A 338 5.32 7.90 -23.11
C VAL A 338 5.56 8.76 -24.34
N THR A 339 5.39 8.12 -25.50
CA THR A 339 5.55 8.78 -26.80
C THR A 339 4.34 8.52 -27.67
N TYR A 340 3.79 9.60 -28.22
CA TYR A 340 2.77 9.59 -29.26
C TYR A 340 3.43 10.11 -30.54
N SER A 341 3.75 9.24 -31.49
CA SER A 341 4.27 9.67 -32.79
C SER A 341 3.40 9.22 -33.96
N ASP A 342 3.21 10.13 -34.90
CA ASP A 342 2.60 9.91 -36.21
C ASP A 342 3.20 10.94 -37.17
N TYR A 343 4.38 10.63 -37.71
CA TYR A 343 5.07 11.51 -38.66
C TYR A 343 4.33 11.69 -39.99
N SER A 344 3.19 11.01 -40.16
CA SER A 344 2.29 11.17 -41.31
C SER A 344 1.05 12.00 -40.99
N SER A 345 1.00 12.65 -39.82
CA SER A 345 -0.15 13.45 -39.40
C SER A 345 -0.37 14.66 -40.32
N SER A 346 -1.63 15.10 -40.44
CA SER A 346 -1.94 16.37 -41.11
C SER A 346 -1.37 17.56 -40.32
N GLU A 347 -1.19 18.71 -40.98
CA GLU A 347 -0.70 19.97 -40.36
C GLU A 347 -1.52 20.42 -39.14
N ASP A 348 -2.78 19.99 -39.02
CA ASP A 348 -3.66 20.29 -37.87
C ASP A 348 -3.28 19.54 -36.58
N TYR A 349 -2.41 18.53 -36.66
CA TYR A 349 -2.02 17.68 -35.53
C TYR A 349 -0.50 17.64 -35.32
N LEU A 350 -0.11 17.49 -34.06
CA LEU A 350 1.29 17.28 -33.68
C LEU A 350 1.74 15.90 -34.13
N SER A 351 2.86 15.87 -34.87
CA SER A 351 3.48 14.64 -35.35
C SER A 351 4.20 13.86 -34.24
N TYR A 352 4.58 14.53 -33.16
CA TYR A 352 5.33 13.94 -32.06
C TYR A 352 4.99 14.64 -30.74
N VAL A 353 4.67 13.86 -29.71
CA VAL A 353 4.49 14.29 -28.33
C VAL A 353 5.18 13.29 -27.40
N SER A 354 6.10 13.78 -26.57
CA SER A 354 6.80 13.02 -25.54
C SER A 354 6.45 13.59 -24.18
N LEU A 355 6.03 12.74 -23.25
CA LEU A 355 5.59 13.13 -21.91
C LEU A 355 6.31 12.26 -20.88
N GLY A 356 6.94 12.90 -19.90
CA GLY A 356 7.58 12.25 -18.76
C GLY A 356 6.79 12.51 -17.48
N PHE A 357 6.63 11.48 -16.67
CA PHE A 357 5.83 11.49 -15.46
C PHE A 357 6.63 10.95 -14.27
N LYS A 358 6.34 11.47 -13.08
CA LYS A 358 6.72 10.87 -11.80
C LYS A 358 5.48 10.40 -11.05
N GLU A 359 5.63 9.34 -10.28
CA GLU A 359 4.56 8.74 -9.49
C GLU A 359 4.54 9.30 -8.07
N GLU A 360 3.35 9.59 -7.56
CA GLU A 360 3.09 9.93 -6.16
C GLU A 360 1.71 9.38 -5.76
N ASP A 361 1.65 8.65 -4.64
CA ASP A 361 0.43 8.06 -4.07
C ASP A 361 -0.41 7.22 -5.08
N GLY A 362 0.27 6.41 -5.87
CA GLY A 362 -0.27 5.57 -6.94
C GLY A 362 -0.68 6.33 -8.20
N THR A 363 -0.30 7.61 -8.35
CA THR A 363 -0.71 8.46 -9.46
C THR A 363 0.49 9.07 -10.18
N TYR A 364 0.55 8.89 -11.51
CA TYR A 364 1.55 9.54 -12.36
C TYR A 364 1.15 10.97 -12.72
N TYR A 365 2.01 11.93 -12.39
CA TYR A 365 1.88 13.35 -12.69
C TYR A 365 2.93 13.81 -13.67
N LEU A 366 2.51 14.59 -14.67
CA LEU A 366 3.38 15.10 -15.73
C LEU A 366 4.44 16.03 -15.14
N THR A 367 5.72 15.75 -15.37
CA THR A 367 6.85 16.57 -14.93
C THR A 367 7.61 17.18 -16.10
N HIS A 368 7.54 16.54 -17.28
CA HIS A 368 8.22 17.00 -18.47
C HIS A 368 7.34 16.78 -19.70
N LYS A 369 7.27 17.78 -20.60
CA LYS A 369 6.60 17.63 -21.89
C LYS A 369 7.41 18.23 -23.03
N TYR A 370 7.38 17.55 -24.16
CA TYR A 370 7.98 18.01 -25.41
C TYR A 370 7.08 17.63 -26.58
N ALA A 371 6.98 18.51 -27.58
CA ALA A 371 6.26 18.23 -28.81
C ALA A 371 6.91 18.89 -30.01
N SER A 372 6.71 18.31 -31.19
CA SER A 372 7.06 18.91 -32.47
C SER A 372 5.95 18.71 -33.51
N GLY A 373 5.60 19.81 -34.17
CA GLY A 373 4.78 19.82 -35.38
C GLY A 373 5.63 19.97 -36.64
N TYR A 374 4.98 19.85 -37.79
CA TYR A 374 5.56 20.19 -39.10
C TYR A 374 5.49 21.69 -39.40
#